data_AF-I8WD93-F1
#
_entry.id   AF-I8WD93-F1
#
_cell.length_a   1.000
_cell.length_b   1.000
_cell.length_c   1.000
_cell.angle_alpha   90.00
_cell.angle_beta   90.00
_cell.angle_gamma   90.00
#
_symmetry.space_group_name_H-M   'P 1'
#
loop_
_entity.id
_entity.type
_entity.pdbx_description
1 polymer ?
#
loop_
_entity_poly.entity_id
_entity_poly.type
_entity_poly.pdbx_seq_one_letter_code
_entity_poly.pdbx_strand_id
1 'polypeptide(L)'
;MIRQRFDIEEYGWKVEVYYAVDCYYTDEIMGRLYDIGCRGDDLETAYRNLSSGKPDTGLTYSNYGTRQTVMVIGTTSSPAEFQNSYDHERKHLEAHMAKALGIDPWGEEICYLSGNIGQKMFDKARLLLCDCECCKKQIKELI
;
A
#
# COMPACT_ATOMS: atom_id res chain seq x y z
N MET A 1 -10.51 2.92 -8.07
CA MET A 1 -9.18 2.62 -7.47
C MET A 1 -8.08 3.41 -8.18
N ILE A 2 -7.17 4.02 -7.42
CA ILE A 2 -5.97 4.69 -7.96
C ILE A 2 -4.79 3.71 -7.88
N ARG A 3 -4.04 3.55 -8.98
CA ARG A 3 -2.85 2.67 -9.04
C ARG A 3 -1.56 3.47 -9.00
N GLN A 4 -0.55 2.96 -8.30
CA GLN A 4 0.80 3.53 -8.31
C GLN A 4 1.84 2.40 -8.28
N ARG A 5 2.88 2.53 -9.10
CA ARG A 5 4.06 1.66 -9.05
C ARG A 5 5.30 2.51 -8.90
N PHE A 6 6.22 2.07 -8.07
CA PHE A 6 7.53 2.70 -7.93
C PHE A 6 8.57 1.71 -7.41
N ASP A 7 9.83 2.02 -7.70
CA ASP A 7 10.97 1.24 -7.25
C ASP A 7 11.71 2.01 -6.14
N ILE A 8 12.17 1.29 -5.13
CA ILE A 8 13.12 1.78 -4.14
C ILE A 8 14.48 1.25 -4.60
N GLU A 9 15.09 2.01 -5.52
CA GLU A 9 16.23 1.59 -6.35
C GLU A 9 17.40 1.05 -5.54
N GLU A 10 17.75 1.74 -4.45
CA GLU A 10 18.85 1.37 -3.53
C GLU A 10 18.74 -0.07 -3.00
N TYR A 11 17.51 -0.57 -2.83
CA TYR A 11 17.24 -1.90 -2.30
C TYR A 11 16.79 -2.89 -3.38
N GLY A 12 16.67 -2.46 -4.64
CA GLY A 12 16.12 -3.26 -5.73
C GLY A 12 14.70 -3.75 -5.42
N TRP A 13 13.91 -2.95 -4.70
CA TRP A 13 12.59 -3.33 -4.21
C TRP A 13 11.49 -2.65 -5.02
N LYS A 14 10.51 -3.42 -5.50
CA LYS A 14 9.39 -2.92 -6.31
C LYS A 14 8.12 -2.86 -5.49
N VAL A 15 7.43 -1.73 -5.52
CA VAL A 15 6.20 -1.51 -4.76
C VAL A 15 5.07 -1.16 -5.71
N GLU A 16 3.96 -1.85 -5.54
CA GLU A 16 2.69 -1.53 -6.17
C GLU A 16 1.66 -1.20 -5.10
N VAL A 17 1.03 -0.03 -5.23
CA VAL A 17 0.06 0.50 -4.28
C VAL A 17 -1.26 0.73 -4.97
N TYR A 18 -2.32 0.26 -4.33
CA TYR A 18 -3.70 0.49 -4.71
C TYR A 18 -4.39 1.33 -3.64
N TYR A 19 -4.94 2.48 -4.03
CA TYR A 19 -5.65 3.39 -3.13
C TYR A 19 -7.13 3.46 -3.45
N ALA A 20 -7.94 3.76 -2.43
CA ALA A 20 -9.39 3.88 -2.55
C ALA A 20 -9.99 2.63 -3.22
N VAL A 21 -9.62 1.47 -2.68
CA VAL A 21 -10.07 0.16 -3.15
C VAL A 21 -11.41 -0.19 -2.52
N ASP A 22 -12.37 -0.54 -3.36
CA ASP A 22 -13.61 -1.20 -2.97
C ASP A 22 -13.59 -2.68 -3.40
N CYS A 23 -14.65 -3.42 -3.07
CA CYS A 23 -14.72 -4.85 -3.35
C CYS A 23 -14.79 -5.21 -4.84
N TYR A 24 -15.06 -4.26 -5.75
CA TYR A 24 -15.09 -4.54 -7.19
C TYR A 24 -13.72 -4.89 -7.77
N TYR A 25 -12.64 -4.42 -7.14
CA TYR A 25 -11.27 -4.68 -7.60
C TYR A 25 -10.63 -5.92 -6.95
N THR A 26 -11.39 -6.68 -6.16
CA THR A 26 -10.89 -7.86 -5.43
C THR A 26 -10.15 -8.82 -6.36
N ASP A 27 -10.77 -9.26 -7.45
CA ASP A 27 -10.18 -10.26 -8.33
C ASP A 27 -8.88 -9.79 -9.00
N GLU A 28 -8.81 -8.51 -9.39
CA GLU A 28 -7.61 -7.91 -9.97
C GLU A 28 -6.44 -7.92 -8.96
N ILE A 29 -6.71 -7.48 -7.73
CA ILE A 29 -5.71 -7.41 -6.65
C ILE A 29 -5.29 -8.82 -6.23
N MET A 30 -6.22 -9.76 -6.14
CA MET A 30 -5.94 -11.17 -5.84
C MET A 30 -5.04 -11.79 -6.91
N GLY A 31 -5.30 -11.52 -8.19
CA GLY A 31 -4.43 -11.91 -9.29
C GLY A 31 -3.02 -11.35 -9.11
N ARG A 32 -2.90 -10.07 -8.74
CA ARG A 32 -1.59 -9.46 -8.52
C ARG A 32 -0.83 -10.04 -7.32
N LEU A 33 -1.52 -10.28 -6.21
CA LEU A 33 -0.95 -10.96 -5.03
C LEU A 33 -0.46 -12.35 -5.41
N TYR A 34 -1.25 -13.10 -6.18
CA TYR A 34 -0.86 -14.40 -6.70
C TYR A 34 0.37 -14.30 -7.63
N ASP A 35 0.44 -13.30 -8.50
CA ASP A 35 1.58 -13.13 -9.41
C ASP A 35 2.91 -12.89 -8.67
N ILE A 36 2.86 -12.20 -7.53
CA ILE A 36 4.07 -11.97 -6.71
C ILE A 36 4.33 -13.08 -5.68
N GLY A 37 3.59 -14.18 -5.73
CA GLY A 37 3.86 -15.37 -4.93
C GLY A 37 3.06 -15.50 -3.63
N CYS A 38 2.04 -14.68 -3.38
CA CYS A 38 1.14 -14.86 -2.24
C CYS A 38 0.31 -16.15 -2.41
N ARG A 39 0.32 -17.04 -1.41
CA ARG A 39 -0.31 -18.36 -1.46
C ARG A 39 -0.90 -18.72 -0.10
N GLY A 40 -1.73 -19.76 -0.06
CA GLY A 40 -2.25 -20.34 1.19
C GLY A 40 -3.06 -19.34 2.01
N ASP A 41 -2.88 -19.39 3.33
CA ASP A 41 -3.65 -18.63 4.31
C ASP A 41 -3.54 -17.11 4.12
N ASP A 42 -2.38 -16.60 3.66
CA ASP A 42 -2.19 -15.18 3.38
C ASP A 42 -3.09 -14.72 2.24
N LEU A 43 -3.20 -15.52 1.18
CA LEU A 43 -4.04 -15.22 0.02
C LEU A 43 -5.53 -15.32 0.40
N GLU A 44 -5.93 -16.30 1.19
CA GLU A 44 -7.30 -16.44 1.67
C GLU A 44 -7.70 -15.28 2.62
N THR A 45 -6.77 -14.84 3.47
CA THR A 45 -6.97 -13.70 4.36
C THR A 45 -7.10 -12.40 3.59
N ALA A 46 -6.25 -12.20 2.57
CA ALA A 46 -6.35 -11.06 1.66
C ALA A 46 -7.70 -11.03 0.94
N TYR A 47 -8.15 -12.18 0.42
CA TYR A 47 -9.47 -12.27 -0.23
C TYR A 47 -10.59 -11.86 0.73
N ARG A 48 -10.62 -12.43 1.93
CA ARG A 48 -11.65 -12.11 2.94
C ARG A 48 -11.67 -10.64 3.32
N ASN A 49 -10.51 -10.00 3.44
CA ASN A 49 -10.39 -8.57 3.72
C ASN A 49 -10.98 -7.75 2.58
N LEU A 50 -10.49 -7.95 1.35
CA LEU A 50 -10.90 -7.19 0.15
C LEU A 50 -12.39 -7.39 -0.19
N SER A 51 -12.87 -8.64 -0.14
CA SER A 51 -14.25 -8.97 -0.48
C SER A 51 -15.25 -8.48 0.56
N SER A 52 -14.80 -8.11 1.78
CA SER A 52 -15.70 -7.62 2.83
C SER A 52 -16.30 -6.25 2.51
N GLY A 53 -15.66 -5.47 1.63
CA GLY A 53 -16.09 -4.12 1.27
C GLY A 53 -16.15 -3.14 2.45
N LYS A 54 -15.53 -3.49 3.59
CA LYS A 54 -15.48 -2.61 4.75
C LYS A 54 -14.53 -1.45 4.47
N PRO A 55 -14.92 -0.20 4.77
CA PRO A 55 -13.99 0.90 4.70
C PRO A 55 -12.94 0.81 5.82
N ASP A 56 -11.91 1.67 5.72
CA ASP A 56 -10.88 1.84 6.76
C ASP A 56 -10.04 0.57 7.00
N THR A 57 -9.96 -0.30 5.99
CA THR A 57 -9.11 -1.50 5.98
C THR A 57 -8.03 -1.40 4.92
N GLY A 58 -6.94 -2.13 5.13
CA GLY A 58 -5.86 -2.31 4.17
C GLY A 58 -5.25 -3.69 4.26
N LEU A 59 -4.29 -3.94 3.38
CA LEU A 59 -3.35 -5.05 3.53
C LEU A 59 -2.03 -4.72 2.83
N THR A 60 -0.96 -5.33 3.31
CA THR A 60 0.36 -5.27 2.69
C THR A 60 0.96 -6.67 2.65
N TYR A 61 1.26 -7.15 1.44
CA TYR A 61 1.97 -8.40 1.25
C TYR A 61 3.31 -8.13 0.56
N SER A 62 4.35 -8.81 1.04
CA SER A 62 5.71 -8.69 0.51
C SER A 62 6.31 -10.05 0.26
N ASN A 63 6.82 -10.27 -0.95
CA ASN A 63 7.67 -11.41 -1.25
C ASN A 63 9.14 -11.00 -1.08
N TYR A 64 9.79 -11.56 -0.06
CA TYR A 64 11.19 -11.20 0.27
C TYR A 64 12.19 -11.74 -0.76
N GLY A 65 11.87 -12.86 -1.42
CA GLY A 65 12.74 -13.48 -2.43
C GLY A 65 12.78 -12.68 -3.73
N THR A 66 11.63 -12.17 -4.18
CA THR A 66 11.54 -11.33 -5.39
C THR A 66 11.62 -9.83 -5.11
N ARG A 67 11.63 -9.42 -3.83
CA ARG A 67 11.63 -8.02 -3.37
C ARG A 67 10.48 -7.21 -3.97
N GLN A 68 9.28 -7.76 -3.91
CA GLN A 68 8.07 -7.14 -4.41
C GLN A 68 7.06 -6.97 -3.29
N THR A 69 6.42 -5.79 -3.23
CA THR A 69 5.30 -5.52 -2.34
C THR A 69 4.06 -5.14 -3.13
N VAL A 70 2.92 -5.70 -2.72
CA VAL A 70 1.59 -5.17 -3.04
C VAL A 70 0.99 -4.62 -1.76
N MET A 71 0.63 -3.34 -1.79
CA MET A 71 -0.01 -2.63 -0.70
C MET A 71 -1.37 -2.11 -1.16
N VAL A 72 -2.38 -2.29 -0.32
CA VAL A 72 -3.76 -1.90 -0.60
C VAL A 72 -4.27 -1.05 0.54
N ILE A 73 -4.82 0.10 0.20
CA ILE A 73 -5.57 0.97 1.10
C ILE A 73 -6.99 1.02 0.56
N GLY A 74 -7.94 0.49 1.34
CA GLY A 74 -9.36 0.51 1.03
C GLY A 74 -9.91 1.93 0.93
N THR A 75 -11.18 2.04 0.53
CA THR A 75 -11.90 3.30 0.72
C THR A 75 -11.93 3.67 2.19
N THR A 76 -11.70 4.94 2.51
CA THR A 76 -11.75 5.42 3.90
C THR A 76 -12.89 6.38 4.14
N SER A 77 -13.38 6.42 5.37
CA SER A 77 -14.51 7.24 5.78
C SER A 77 -14.18 8.73 5.93
N SER A 78 -12.89 9.06 6.07
CA SER A 78 -12.40 10.44 6.13
C SER A 78 -10.92 10.54 5.70
N PRO A 79 -10.39 11.76 5.46
CA PRO A 79 -8.95 11.96 5.27
C PRO A 79 -8.11 11.55 6.50
N ALA A 80 -8.66 11.66 7.71
CA ALA A 80 -7.97 11.23 8.92
C ALA A 80 -7.85 9.69 8.98
N GLU A 81 -8.92 8.98 8.62
CA GLU A 81 -8.87 7.52 8.48
C GLU A 81 -7.97 7.10 7.31
N PHE A 82 -7.93 7.87 6.22
CA PHE A 82 -6.94 7.65 5.17
C PHE A 82 -5.52 7.72 5.72
N GLN A 83 -5.16 8.76 6.49
CA GLN A 83 -3.84 8.88 7.10
C GLN A 83 -3.53 7.67 7.98
N ASN A 84 -4.49 7.22 8.79
CA ASN A 84 -4.34 6.06 9.66
C ASN A 84 -4.06 4.77 8.87
N SER A 85 -4.90 4.43 7.88
CA SER A 85 -4.67 3.25 7.03
C SER A 85 -3.38 3.37 6.22
N TYR A 86 -3.06 4.55 5.70
CA TYR A 86 -1.85 4.83 4.95
C TYR A 86 -0.59 4.59 5.79
N ASP A 87 -0.51 5.15 7.00
CA ASP A 87 0.65 4.97 7.88
C ASP A 87 0.77 3.52 8.37
N HIS A 88 -0.36 2.87 8.65
CA HIS A 88 -0.39 1.46 9.05
C HIS A 88 0.21 0.56 7.97
N GLU A 89 -0.28 0.65 6.74
CA GLU A 89 0.17 -0.21 5.64
C GLU A 89 1.61 0.16 5.20
N ARG A 90 1.95 1.44 5.18
CA ARG A 90 3.33 1.88 4.95
C ARG A 90 4.28 1.29 6.00
N LYS A 91 3.84 1.21 7.26
CA LYS A 91 4.66 0.62 8.33
C LYS A 91 4.90 -0.88 8.11
N HIS A 92 3.92 -1.61 7.58
CA HIS A 92 4.13 -2.99 7.17
C HIS A 92 5.18 -3.12 6.06
N LEU A 93 5.12 -2.27 5.02
CA LEU A 93 6.14 -2.25 3.96
C LEU A 93 7.55 -1.98 4.52
N GLU A 94 7.69 -0.96 5.37
CA GLU A 94 8.96 -0.64 6.06
C GLU A 94 9.49 -1.84 6.86
N ALA A 95 8.64 -2.45 7.68
CA ALA A 95 9.02 -3.58 8.53
C ALA A 95 9.40 -4.83 7.72
N HIS A 96 8.68 -5.10 6.63
CA HIS A 96 8.96 -6.19 5.70
C HIS A 96 10.31 -6.01 5.01
N MET A 97 10.59 -4.80 4.52
CA MET A 97 11.89 -4.47 3.93
C MET A 97 13.01 -4.57 4.96
N ALA A 98 12.82 -4.00 6.15
CA ALA A 98 13.84 -4.04 7.20
C ALA A 98 14.20 -5.47 7.58
N LYS A 99 13.20 -6.34 7.76
CA LYS A 99 13.40 -7.78 8.00
C LYS A 99 14.14 -8.47 6.87
N ALA A 100 13.77 -8.21 5.62
CA ALA A 100 14.36 -8.86 4.45
C ALA A 100 15.80 -8.42 4.17
N LEU A 101 16.13 -7.17 4.50
CA LEU A 101 17.42 -6.54 4.19
C LEU A 101 18.37 -6.50 5.40
N GLY A 102 17.91 -6.88 6.59
CA GLY A 102 18.71 -6.81 7.82
C GLY A 102 18.91 -5.39 8.34
N ILE A 103 18.01 -4.47 8.01
CA ILE A 103 18.05 -3.08 8.49
C ILE A 103 17.58 -3.06 9.95
N ASP A 104 18.32 -2.36 10.81
CA ASP A 104 17.94 -2.15 12.20
C ASP A 104 16.65 -1.30 12.27
N PRO A 105 15.53 -1.81 12.83
CA PRO A 105 14.29 -1.05 12.95
C PRO A 105 14.39 0.14 13.91
N TRP A 106 15.49 0.28 14.67
CA TRP A 106 15.76 1.42 15.55
C TRP A 106 16.86 2.35 15.02
N GLY A 107 17.43 2.03 13.86
CA GLY A 107 18.52 2.78 13.25
C GLY A 107 18.08 3.98 12.41
N GLU A 108 19.05 4.74 11.92
CA GLU A 108 18.78 5.89 11.04
C GLU A 108 18.37 5.46 9.63
N GLU A 109 18.88 4.33 9.14
CA GLU A 109 18.58 3.82 7.80
C GLU A 109 17.08 3.57 7.59
N ILE A 110 16.38 3.01 8.59
CA ILE A 110 14.93 2.79 8.50
C ILE A 110 14.15 4.12 8.47
N CYS A 111 14.66 5.18 9.10
CA CYS A 111 14.07 6.52 9.05
C CYS A 111 14.17 7.11 7.64
N TYR A 112 15.34 7.00 7.00
CA TYR A 112 15.51 7.44 5.61
C TYR A 112 14.68 6.60 4.64
N LEU A 113 14.59 5.29 4.83
CA LEU A 113 13.72 4.41 4.04
C LEU A 113 12.26 4.85 4.17
N SER A 114 11.77 5.08 5.39
CA SER A 114 10.41 5.57 5.63
C SER A 114 10.15 6.91 4.91
N GLY A 115 11.09 7.84 5.01
CA GLY A 115 11.03 9.13 4.31
C GLY A 115 10.99 8.99 2.79
N ASN A 116 11.81 8.11 2.21
CA ASN A 116 11.85 7.84 0.77
C ASN A 116 10.52 7.24 0.28
N ILE A 117 9.99 6.23 0.97
CA ILE A 117 8.68 5.64 0.66
C ILE A 117 7.58 6.72 0.72
N GLY A 118 7.58 7.54 1.78
CA GLY A 118 6.63 8.65 1.91
C GLY A 118 6.69 9.63 0.75
N GLN A 119 7.89 10.02 0.31
CA GLN A 119 8.07 10.90 -0.85
C GLN A 119 7.57 10.25 -2.14
N LYS A 120 7.87 8.96 -2.36
CA LYS A 120 7.41 8.21 -3.54
C LYS A 120 5.88 8.14 -3.61
N MET A 121 5.19 8.02 -2.48
CA MET A 121 3.73 7.93 -2.42
C MET A 121 3.00 9.29 -2.41
N PHE A 122 3.73 10.39 -2.16
CA PHE A 122 3.18 11.71 -1.86
C PHE A 122 2.15 12.20 -2.88
N ASP A 123 2.43 12.08 -4.18
CA ASP A 123 1.58 12.63 -5.24
C ASP A 123 0.16 12.07 -5.24
N LYS A 124 0.00 10.80 -4.84
CA LYS A 124 -1.31 10.16 -4.72
C LYS A 124 -1.89 10.36 -3.33
N ALA A 125 -1.09 10.14 -2.29
CA ALA A 125 -1.53 10.24 -0.90
C ALA A 125 -2.05 11.64 -0.55
N ARG A 126 -1.38 12.72 -1.00
CA ARG A 126 -1.79 14.10 -0.71
C ARG A 126 -3.22 14.44 -1.14
N LEU A 127 -3.73 13.77 -2.18
CA LEU A 127 -5.08 14.00 -2.67
C LEU A 127 -6.13 13.39 -1.73
N LEU A 128 -5.79 12.27 -1.09
CA LEU A 128 -6.65 11.52 -0.18
C LEU A 128 -6.55 12.03 1.27
N LEU A 129 -5.48 12.78 1.58
CA LEU A 129 -5.30 13.51 2.84
C LEU A 129 -6.08 14.84 2.91
N CYS A 130 -6.85 15.18 1.87
CA CYS A 130 -7.61 16.42 1.79
C CYS A 130 -9.04 16.15 1.30
N ASP A 131 -10.01 16.90 1.84
CA ASP A 131 -11.42 16.81 1.48
C ASP A 131 -11.92 18.01 0.65
N CYS A 132 -11.02 18.88 0.17
CA CYS A 132 -11.42 20.01 -0.65
C CYS A 132 -11.91 19.56 -2.05
N GLU A 133 -12.78 20.38 -2.66
CA GLU A 133 -13.36 20.06 -3.97
C GLU A 133 -12.31 19.92 -5.09
N CYS A 134 -11.21 20.65 -5.00
CA CYS A 134 -10.08 20.54 -5.94
C CYS A 134 -9.46 19.12 -5.91
N CYS A 135 -9.20 18.59 -4.71
CA CYS A 135 -8.63 17.24 -4.54
C CYS A 135 -9.63 16.16 -4.95
N LYS A 136 -10.91 16.30 -4.58
CA LYS A 136 -11.98 15.37 -4.99
C LYS A 136 -12.11 15.29 -6.51
N LYS A 137 -11.98 16.42 -7.22
CA LYS A 137 -12.01 16.45 -8.69
C LYS A 137 -10.83 15.69 -9.28
N GLN A 138 -9.61 15.93 -8.78
CA GLN A 138 -8.41 15.21 -9.23
C GLN A 138 -8.49 13.71 -8.97
N ILE A 139 -9.07 13.28 -7.83
CA ILE A 139 -9.29 11.85 -7.54
C ILE A 139 -10.20 11.22 -8.59
N LYS A 140 -11.30 11.88 -8.98
CA LYS A 140 -12.22 11.38 -10.00
C LYS A 140 -11.57 11.21 -11.38
N GLU A 141 -10.51 11.96 -11.67
CA GLU A 141 -9.74 11.84 -12.92
C GLU A 141 -8.74 10.68 -12.88
N LEU A 142 -8.49 10.09 -11.70
CA LEU A 142 -7.54 8.99 -11.47
C LEU A 142 -8.18 7.60 -11.27
N ILE A 143 -9.51 7.55 -11.12
CA ILE A 143 -10.32 6.33 -10.89
C ILE A 143 -11.00 5.94 -12.20
#